data_AF-A0A6J4KKK9-F1
#
_entry.id   AF-A0A6J4KKK9-F1
#
_cell.length_a   1.000
_cell.length_b   1.000
_cell.length_c   1.000
_cell.angle_alpha   90.00
_cell.angle_beta   90.00
_cell.angle_gamma   90.00
#
_symmetry.space_group_name_H-M   'P 1'
#
loop_
_entity.id
_entity.type
_entity.pdbx_description
1 polymer ?
#
loop_
_entity_poly.entity_id
_entity_poly.type
_entity_poly.pdbx_seq_one_letter_code
_entity_poly.pdbx_strand_id
1 'polypeptide(L)' 'LVRQGVHILEYQNQEGLARDEVYKFAYVLGVNKIEGTAAGTVLRPMGLA' A
#
# COMPACT_ATOMS: atom_id res chain seq x y z
N LEU A 1 6.47 -5.69 -14.10
CA LEU A 1 6.39 -5.18 -12.71
C LEU A 1 6.86 -6.22 -11.69
N VAL A 2 6.09 -7.27 -11.37
CA VAL A 2 6.50 -8.27 -10.36
C VAL A 2 7.87 -8.91 -10.67
N ARG A 3 8.10 -9.37 -11.91
CA ARG A 3 9.40 -9.93 -12.34
C ARG A 3 10.57 -8.95 -12.28
N GLN A 4 10.29 -7.65 -12.16
CA GLN A 4 11.29 -6.58 -12.03
C GLN A 4 11.48 -6.14 -10.58
N GLY A 5 10.85 -6.84 -9.61
CA GLY A 5 10.92 -6.49 -8.19
C GLY A 5 9.99 -5.34 -7.76
N VAL A 6 9.04 -4.94 -8.60
CA VAL A 6 8.05 -3.92 -8.24
C VAL A 6 6.94 -4.55 -7.41
N HIS A 7 6.72 -4.04 -6.20
CA HIS A 7 5.60 -4.41 -5.35
C HIS A 7 4.29 -3.82 -5.88
N ILE A 8 3.21 -4.60 -5.82
CA ILE A 8 1.88 -4.21 -6.29
C ILE A 8 0.96 -4.12 -5.07
N LEU A 9 0.18 -3.04 -5.00
CA LEU A 9 -0.86 -2.82 -4.00
C LEU A 9 -2.19 -2.65 -4.74
N GLU A 10 -3.18 -3.46 -4.37
CA GLU A 10 -4.51 -3.46 -4.97
C GLU A 10 -5.56 -3.07 -3.91
N TYR A 11 -6.74 -2.62 -4.35
CA TYR A 11 -7.89 -2.32 -3.48
C TYR A 11 -7.63 -1.27 -2.38
N GLN A 12 -6.86 -0.24 -2.71
CA GLN A 12 -6.57 0.87 -1.78
C GLN A 12 -7.72 1.88 -1.76
N ASN A 13 -8.15 2.31 -0.57
CA ASN A 13 -9.09 3.42 -0.43
C ASN A 13 -8.32 4.74 -0.30
N GLN A 14 -8.53 5.65 -1.25
CA GLN A 14 -7.90 6.98 -1.29
C GLN A 14 -8.92 8.13 -1.32
N GLU A 15 -10.20 7.86 -1.04
CA GLU A 15 -11.28 8.86 -1.15
C GLU A 15 -11.04 10.08 -0.26
N GLY A 16 -10.53 9.87 0.97
CA GLY A 16 -10.19 10.97 1.87
C GLY A 16 -9.07 11.86 1.32
N LEU A 17 -7.98 11.27 0.84
CA LEU A 17 -6.86 12.00 0.25
C LEU A 17 -7.29 12.76 -1.01
N ALA A 18 -8.12 12.13 -1.86
CA ALA A 18 -8.64 12.74 -3.07
C ALA A 18 -9.56 13.93 -2.75
N ARG A 19 -10.45 13.79 -1.76
CA ARG A 19 -11.33 14.87 -1.30
C ARG A 19 -10.54 16.06 -0.75
N ASP A 20 -9.44 15.78 -0.06
CA ASP A 20 -8.61 16.80 0.58
C ASP A 20 -7.51 17.33 -0.37
N GLU A 21 -7.54 16.94 -1.66
CA GLU A 21 -6.57 17.33 -2.70
C GLU A 21 -5.10 17.06 -2.33
N VAL A 22 -4.85 16.00 -1.55
CA VAL A 22 -3.50 15.61 -1.11
C VAL A 22 -2.85 14.67 -2.12
N TYR A 23 -1.94 15.20 -2.92
CA TYR A 23 -1.21 14.43 -3.93
C TYR A 23 0.17 13.94 -3.48
N LYS A 24 0.67 14.45 -2.34
CA LYS A 24 1.94 14.03 -1.75
C LYS A 24 1.73 13.79 -0.25
N PHE A 25 2.00 12.56 0.15
CA PHE A 25 1.86 12.11 1.53
C PHE A 25 2.90 11.02 1.80
N ALA A 26 3.28 10.85 3.06
CA ALA A 26 4.02 9.67 3.48
C ALA A 26 3.07 8.47 3.51
N TYR A 27 3.39 7.44 2.74
CA TYR A 27 2.57 6.24 2.64
C TYR A 27 3.21 5.11 3.44
N VAL A 28 2.59 4.78 4.57
CA VAL A 28 3.09 3.76 5.50
C VAL A 28 2.44 2.43 5.20
N LEU A 29 3.26 1.46 4.80
CA LEU A 29 2.86 0.11 4.42
C LEU A 29 3.60 -0.91 5.29
N GLY A 30 2.93 -1.42 6.32
CA GLY A 30 3.46 -2.51 7.13
C GLY A 30 3.05 -3.87 6.55
N VAL A 31 4.03 -4.71 6.18
CA VAL A 31 3.79 -6.08 5.73
C VAL A 31 3.81 -7.06 6.89
N ASN A 32 2.90 -8.03 6.89
CA ASN A 32 2.94 -9.13 7.84
C ASN A 32 4.06 -10.10 7.47
N LYS A 33 4.91 -10.46 8.43
CA LYS A 33 5.93 -11.49 8.25
C LYS A 33 5.28 -12.87 8.37
N ILE A 34 4.80 -13.39 7.24
CA ILE A 34 4.21 -14.73 7.14
C ILE A 34 5.18 -15.60 6.34
N GLU A 35 5.78 -16.58 6.99
CA GLU A 35 6.73 -17.49 6.35
C GLU A 35 6.08 -18.26 5.19
N GLY A 36 6.82 -18.44 4.09
CA GLY A 36 6.34 -19.15 2.90
C GLY A 36 5.27 -18.43 2.06
N THR A 37 4.83 -17.24 2.45
CA THR A 37 3.84 -16.48 1.67
C THR A 37 4.48 -15.84 0.44
N ALA A 38 4.14 -16.34 -0.74
CA ALA A 38 4.59 -15.80 -2.03
C ALA A 38 3.56 -14.87 -2.71
N ALA A 39 2.29 -14.95 -2.30
CA ALA A 39 1.17 -14.29 -2.98
C ALA A 39 0.76 -12.93 -2.37
N GLY A 40 1.48 -12.45 -1.34
CA GLY A 40 1.16 -11.19 -0.65
C GLY A 40 0.33 -11.38 0.63
N THR A 41 0.07 -10.28 1.32
CA THR A 41 -0.68 -10.25 2.59
C THR A 41 -1.61 -9.05 2.60
N VAL A 42 -2.67 -9.13 3.40
CA VAL A 42 -3.56 -7.98 3.63
C VAL A 42 -2.84 -6.95 4.50
N LEU A 43 -2.95 -5.69 4.12
CA LEU A 43 -2.29 -4.57 4.79
C LEU A 43 -3.32 -3.64 5.41
N ARG A 44 -2.88 -2.83 6.38
CA ARG A 44 -3.58 -1.63 6.83
C ARG A 44 -2.76 -0.39 6.44
N PRO A 45 -2.92 0.11 5.20
CA PRO A 45 -2.22 1.29 4.71
C PRO A 45 -2.63 2.54 5.47
N MET A 46 -1.69 3.46 5.68
CA MET A 46 -1.95 4.78 6.27
C MET A 46 -1.25 5.86 5.44
N GLY A 47 -2.00 6.89 5.07
CA GLY A 47 -1.44 8.12 4.51
C GLY A 47 -1.26 9.16 5.61
N LEU A 48 -0.10 9.81 5.65
CA LEU A 48 0.21 10.93 6.55
C LEU A 48 0.60 12.14 5.69
N ALA A 49 -0.22 13.19 5.73
CA ALA A 49 -0.03 14.44 5.00
C ALA A 49 0.70 15.48 5.87
#